data_AF-A0A1A8JDC5-F1
#
_entry.id   AF-A0A1A8JDC5-F1
#
_cell.length_a   1.000
_cell.length_b   1.000
_cell.length_c   1.000
_cell.angle_alpha   90.00
_cell.angle_beta   90.00
_cell.angle_gamma   90.00
#
_symmetry.space_group_name_H-M   'P 1'
#
loop_
_entity.id
_entity.type
_entity.pdbx_description
1 polymer ?
#
loop_
_entity_poly.entity_id
_entity_poly.type
_entity_poly.pdbx_seq_one_letter_code
_entity_poly.pdbx_strand_id
1 'polypeptide(L)'
;KESTQRRMMIDTLSADSMYEFSIRISQGEKHSKWSVSVFQRTPESAPSGPPENFEVKPLRGKGTAVTATWDPPEEPNGRIREYILSYAPAMRPFGMKSVTYRGSTTTATIDGLTQGERYIFKIRATNRR
;
A
#
# COMPACT_ATOMS: atom_id res chain seq x y z
N LYS A 1 -35.81 -21.97 12.00
CA LYS A 1 -36.27 -20.59 11.77
C LYS A 1 -36.08 -20.30 10.29
N GLU A 2 -37.14 -20.14 9.52
CA GLU A 2 -37.05 -19.73 8.12
C GLU A 2 -36.55 -18.27 8.06
N SER A 3 -35.55 -18.00 7.23
CA SER A 3 -35.04 -16.65 7.00
C SER A 3 -35.50 -16.16 5.63
N THR A 4 -36.14 -14.99 5.59
CA THR A 4 -36.56 -14.31 4.36
C THR A 4 -35.53 -13.27 3.89
N GLN A 5 -34.36 -13.23 4.52
CA GLN A 5 -33.31 -12.27 4.20
C GLN A 5 -32.70 -12.60 2.83
N ARG A 6 -32.93 -11.70 1.86
CA ARG A 6 -32.42 -11.83 0.47
C ARG A 6 -31.10 -11.09 0.23
N ARG A 7 -30.57 -10.39 1.24
CA ARG A 7 -29.38 -9.54 1.11
C ARG A 7 -28.48 -9.73 2.32
N MET A 8 -27.19 -9.93 2.06
CA MET A 8 -26.15 -10.02 3.07
C MET A 8 -24.99 -9.11 2.67
N MET A 9 -24.43 -8.38 3.63
CA MET A 9 -23.19 -7.65 3.45
C MET A 9 -22.04 -8.56 3.90
N ILE A 10 -20.99 -8.61 3.10
CA ILE A 10 -19.76 -9.33 3.41
C ILE A 10 -18.65 -8.28 3.44
N ASP A 11 -18.09 -8.01 4.61
CA ASP A 11 -17.16 -6.91 4.89
C ASP A 11 -15.77 -7.38 5.32
N THR A 12 -15.55 -8.70 5.41
CA THR A 12 -14.27 -9.32 5.79
C THR A 12 -13.38 -9.69 4.59
N LEU A 13 -13.66 -9.12 3.42
CA LEU A 13 -12.93 -9.42 2.19
C LEU A 13 -11.63 -8.61 2.10
N SER A 14 -10.56 -9.24 1.60
CA SER A 14 -9.30 -8.57 1.29
C SER A 14 -9.46 -7.62 0.11
N ALA A 15 -8.74 -6.50 0.14
CA ALA A 15 -8.72 -5.54 -0.95
C ALA A 15 -8.06 -6.13 -2.21
N ASP A 16 -8.44 -5.61 -3.38
CA ASP A 16 -7.91 -6.00 -4.69
C ASP A 16 -7.89 -7.52 -4.98
N SER A 17 -8.81 -8.26 -4.38
CA SER A 17 -8.85 -9.72 -4.39
C SER A 17 -10.08 -10.25 -5.12
N MET A 18 -9.91 -11.34 -5.87
CA MET A 18 -11.00 -12.00 -6.60
C MET A 18 -11.69 -13.02 -5.71
N TYR A 19 -13.01 -12.92 -5.60
CA TYR A 19 -13.85 -13.86 -4.87
C TYR A 19 -14.90 -14.48 -5.78
N GLU A 20 -15.27 -15.72 -5.47
CA GLU A 20 -16.37 -16.43 -6.10
C GLU A 20 -17.52 -16.58 -5.09
N PHE A 21 -18.72 -16.19 -5.49
CA PHE A 21 -19.92 -16.30 -4.66
C PHE A 21 -20.95 -17.21 -5.32
N SER A 22 -21.47 -18.16 -4.54
CA SER A 22 -22.64 -18.96 -4.89
C SER A 22 -23.52 -19.15 -3.65
N ILE A 23 -24.81 -19.35 -3.87
CA ILE A 23 -25.79 -19.53 -2.79
C ILE A 23 -26.58 -20.81 -3.01
N ARG A 24 -27.05 -21.42 -1.93
CA ARG A 24 -27.98 -22.55 -1.97
C ARG A 24 -29.02 -22.42 -0.86
N ILE A 25 -30.15 -23.09 -1.04
CA ILE A 25 -31.18 -23.20 -0.02
C ILE A 25 -30.86 -24.42 0.86
N SER A 26 -30.96 -24.27 2.17
CA SER A 26 -30.77 -25.36 3.15
C SER A 26 -31.98 -25.46 4.10
N GLN A 27 -32.48 -26.68 4.31
CA GLN A 27 -33.55 -26.99 5.25
C GLN A 27 -33.24 -28.29 6.00
N GLY A 28 -32.75 -28.19 7.24
CA GLY A 28 -32.22 -29.34 7.98
C GLY A 28 -31.02 -29.96 7.25
N GLU A 29 -31.04 -31.28 7.06
CA GLU A 29 -30.02 -32.02 6.28
C GLU A 29 -30.21 -31.92 4.76
N LYS A 30 -31.31 -31.31 4.29
CA LYS A 30 -31.58 -31.14 2.87
C LYS A 30 -30.97 -29.85 2.34
N HIS A 31 -30.33 -29.94 1.18
CA HIS A 31 -29.75 -28.79 0.48
C HIS A 31 -30.14 -28.81 -1.00
N SER A 32 -30.40 -27.63 -1.57
CA SER A 32 -30.54 -27.48 -3.02
C SER A 32 -29.18 -27.60 -3.70
N LYS A 33 -29.20 -27.66 -5.04
CA LYS A 33 -28.00 -27.35 -5.84
C LYS A 33 -27.55 -25.90 -5.57
N TRP A 34 -26.25 -25.65 -5.70
CA TRP A 34 -25.71 -24.31 -5.72
C TRP A 34 -26.27 -23.51 -6.91
N SER A 35 -26.39 -22.20 -6.74
CA SER A 35 -26.60 -21.27 -7.83
C SER A 35 -25.41 -21.29 -8.80
N VAL A 36 -25.55 -20.61 -9.92
CA VAL A 36 -24.37 -20.19 -10.69
C VAL A 36 -23.44 -19.35 -9.83
N SER A 37 -22.16 -19.43 -10.12
CA SER A 37 -21.13 -18.62 -9.48
C SER A 37 -21.06 -17.23 -10.08
N VAL A 38 -20.83 -16.24 -9.21
CA VAL A 38 -20.50 -14.88 -9.61
C VAL A 38 -19.10 -14.55 -9.12
N PHE A 39 -18.25 -14.08 -10.02
CA PHE A 39 -16.91 -13.64 -9.70
C PHE A 39 -16.91 -12.12 -9.49
N GLN A 40 -16.32 -11.67 -8.40
CA GLN A 40 -16.22 -10.26 -8.08
C GLN A 40 -14.84 -9.94 -7.52
N ARG A 41 -14.18 -8.92 -8.10
CA ARG A 41 -12.98 -8.32 -7.52
C ARG A 41 -13.36 -7.21 -6.56
N THR A 42 -12.75 -7.20 -5.37
CA THR A 42 -12.91 -6.10 -4.43
C THR A 42 -12.14 -4.85 -4.90
N PRO A 43 -12.58 -3.63 -4.51
CA PRO A 43 -11.83 -2.42 -4.83
C PRO A 43 -10.42 -2.40 -4.22
N GLU A 44 -9.52 -1.62 -4.83
CA GLU A 44 -8.24 -1.28 -4.22
C GLU A 44 -8.45 -0.45 -2.94
N SER A 45 -7.55 -0.61 -1.97
CA SER A 45 -7.48 0.23 -0.78
C SER A 45 -6.07 0.82 -0.62
N ALA A 46 -5.82 1.57 0.46
CA ALA A 46 -4.47 2.05 0.75
C ALA A 46 -3.57 0.85 1.13
N PRO A 47 -2.27 0.89 0.81
CA PRO A 47 -1.33 -0.10 1.33
C PRO A 47 -1.41 -0.18 2.85
N SER A 48 -1.44 -1.40 3.41
CA SER A 48 -1.47 -1.60 4.87
C SER A 48 -0.12 -1.30 5.51
N GLY A 49 0.96 -1.53 4.76
CA GLY A 49 2.34 -1.44 5.23
C GLY A 49 3.15 -0.33 4.54
N PRO A 50 4.28 0.07 5.14
CA PRO A 50 5.25 0.92 4.47
C PRO A 50 6.00 0.16 3.36
N PRO A 51 6.71 0.88 2.47
CA PRO A 51 7.74 0.27 1.63
C PRO A 51 8.78 -0.49 2.46
N GLU A 52 9.25 -1.62 1.95
CA GLU A 52 10.22 -2.47 2.63
C GLU A 52 11.67 -2.08 2.32
N ASN A 53 12.61 -2.61 3.10
CA ASN A 53 14.06 -2.46 2.87
C ASN A 53 14.50 -1.01 2.58
N PHE A 54 13.89 -0.04 3.28
CA PHE A 54 14.19 1.37 3.06
C PHE A 54 15.59 1.71 3.59
N GLU A 55 16.50 2.02 2.68
CA GLU A 55 17.88 2.39 2.99
C GLU A 55 18.24 3.75 2.41
N VAL A 56 19.08 4.51 3.13
CA VAL A 56 19.64 5.78 2.68
C VAL A 56 21.15 5.75 2.85
N LYS A 57 21.88 5.92 1.75
CA LYS A 57 23.35 5.86 1.72
C LYS A 57 23.93 7.15 1.13
N PRO A 58 25.06 7.68 1.67
CA PRO A 58 25.74 8.82 1.05
C PRO A 58 26.11 8.55 -0.40
N LEU A 59 25.92 9.54 -1.27
CA LEU A 59 26.35 9.44 -2.66
C LEU A 59 27.87 9.67 -2.74
N ARG A 60 28.62 8.67 -3.21
CA ARG A 60 30.08 8.77 -3.35
C ARG A 60 30.45 9.95 -4.24
N GLY A 61 31.41 10.76 -3.79
CA GLY A 61 31.86 11.96 -4.50
C GLY A 61 30.97 13.20 -4.33
N LYS A 62 29.85 13.11 -3.58
CA LYS A 62 28.94 14.25 -3.36
C LYS A 62 28.43 14.30 -1.92
N GLY A 63 29.13 15.07 -1.07
CA GLY A 63 28.86 15.16 0.38
C GLY A 63 27.53 15.81 0.79
N THR A 64 26.78 16.37 -0.16
CA THR A 64 25.47 17.00 0.05
C THR A 64 24.32 16.19 -0.55
N ALA A 65 24.59 14.94 -0.96
CA ALA A 65 23.61 14.07 -1.60
C ALA A 65 23.62 12.65 -1.02
N VAL A 66 22.46 12.02 -1.07
CA VAL A 66 22.24 10.63 -0.67
C VAL A 66 21.45 9.88 -1.74
N THR A 67 21.64 8.57 -1.79
CA THR A 67 20.82 7.63 -2.56
C THR A 67 19.88 6.92 -1.60
N ALA A 68 18.60 6.99 -1.88
CA ALA A 68 17.56 6.22 -1.20
C ALA A 68 17.16 5.02 -2.07
N THR A 69 16.94 3.87 -1.45
CA THR A 69 16.44 2.65 -2.09
C THR A 69 15.36 2.01 -1.21
N TRP A 70 14.36 1.41 -1.83
CA TRP A 70 13.25 0.74 -1.15
C TRP A 70 12.62 -0.33 -2.04
N ASP A 71 11.91 -1.25 -1.43
CA ASP A 71 11.07 -2.24 -2.11
C ASP A 71 9.57 -1.90 -1.95
N PRO A 72 8.69 -2.45 -2.80
CA PRO A 72 7.25 -2.32 -2.62
C PRO A 72 6.77 -2.86 -1.26
N PRO A 73 5.63 -2.37 -0.73
CA PRO A 73 5.03 -2.96 0.48
C PRO A 73 4.62 -4.42 0.24
N GLU A 74 4.74 -5.26 1.27
CA GLU A 74 4.24 -6.66 1.26
C GLU A 74 2.74 -6.73 0.99
N GLU A 75 1.98 -5.82 1.61
CA GLU A 75 0.53 -5.70 1.45
C GLU A 75 0.16 -4.42 0.69
N PRO A 76 0.32 -4.42 -0.64
CA PRO A 76 0.04 -3.23 -1.43
C PRO A 76 -1.46 -2.95 -1.52
N ASN A 77 -2.35 -3.93 -1.34
CA ASN A 77 -3.82 -3.77 -1.42
C ASN A 77 -4.34 -3.12 -2.73
N GLY A 78 -3.60 -3.34 -3.83
CA GLY A 78 -3.85 -2.71 -5.11
C GLY A 78 -2.56 -2.37 -5.83
N ARG A 79 -2.67 -1.68 -6.97
CA ARG A 79 -1.50 -1.21 -7.70
C ARG A 79 -0.91 0.06 -7.07
N ILE A 80 0.35 0.00 -6.65
CA ILE A 80 1.11 1.19 -6.21
C ILE A 80 1.20 2.19 -7.37
N ARG A 81 0.83 3.45 -7.10
CA ARG A 81 0.86 4.55 -8.08
C ARG A 81 2.02 5.49 -7.83
N GLU A 82 2.30 5.82 -6.57
CA GLU A 82 3.37 6.74 -6.21
C GLU A 82 4.03 6.35 -4.88
N TYR A 83 5.30 6.70 -4.76
CA TYR A 83 6.05 6.74 -3.51
C TYR A 83 6.31 8.19 -3.11
N ILE A 84 6.06 8.51 -1.85
CA ILE A 84 6.30 9.84 -1.30
C ILE A 84 7.42 9.72 -0.28
N LEU A 85 8.60 10.24 -0.63
CA LEU A 85 9.76 10.30 0.26
C LEU A 85 9.80 11.66 0.92
N SER A 86 9.83 11.67 2.24
CA SER A 86 9.83 12.87 3.06
C SER A 86 11.09 12.94 3.91
N TYR A 87 11.70 14.12 4.01
CA TYR A 87 12.95 14.31 4.74
C TYR A 87 13.03 15.67 5.45
N ALA A 88 13.68 15.70 6.61
CA ALA A 88 13.89 16.91 7.41
C ALA A 88 15.19 16.81 8.22
N PRO A 89 15.84 17.93 8.57
CA PRO A 89 16.89 17.93 9.58
C PRO A 89 16.34 17.39 10.92
N ALA A 90 17.10 16.50 11.57
CA ALA A 90 16.68 15.82 12.80
C ALA A 90 16.39 16.81 13.94
N MET A 91 17.13 17.91 14.00
CA MET A 91 16.95 18.97 14.99
C MET A 91 15.81 19.94 14.65
N ARG A 92 15.26 19.91 13.42
CA ARG A 92 14.21 20.82 12.93
C ARG A 92 13.15 20.06 12.11
N PRO A 93 12.37 19.16 12.73
CA PRO A 93 11.49 18.23 12.02
C PRO A 93 10.24 18.90 11.40
N PHE A 94 9.90 20.13 11.82
CA PHE A 94 8.69 20.83 11.37
C PHE A 94 8.73 21.33 9.92
N GLY A 95 9.90 21.28 9.26
CA GLY A 95 10.10 21.71 7.86
C GLY A 95 10.28 20.55 6.89
N MET A 96 9.54 19.45 7.07
CA MET A 96 9.71 18.25 6.26
C MET A 96 9.39 18.52 4.78
N LYS A 97 10.36 18.26 3.91
CA LYS A 97 10.20 18.33 2.45
C LYS A 97 9.75 16.98 1.94
N SER A 98 8.91 16.95 0.90
CA SER A 98 8.46 15.72 0.27
C SER A 98 8.76 15.73 -1.23
N VAL A 99 9.15 14.58 -1.75
CA VAL A 99 9.35 14.33 -3.18
C VAL A 99 8.51 13.12 -3.57
N THR A 100 7.75 13.26 -4.65
CA THR A 100 6.87 12.20 -5.17
C THR A 100 7.52 11.52 -6.36
N TYR A 101 7.60 10.20 -6.31
CA TYR A 101 8.08 9.34 -7.38
C TYR A 101 6.92 8.50 -7.92
N ARG A 102 6.68 8.55 -9.23
CA ARG A 102 5.55 7.88 -9.86
C ARG A 102 5.92 6.51 -10.40
N GLY A 103 4.95 5.61 -10.44
CA GLY A 103 5.09 4.28 -11.00
C GLY A 103 5.87 3.35 -10.08
N SER A 104 6.75 2.53 -10.67
CA SER A 104 7.51 1.49 -9.98
C SER A 104 8.93 1.92 -9.59
N THR A 105 9.16 3.22 -9.40
CA THR A 105 10.47 3.72 -8.95
C THR A 105 10.78 3.22 -7.54
N THR A 106 11.94 2.58 -7.39
CA THR A 106 12.44 1.99 -6.13
C THR A 106 13.77 2.61 -5.67
N THR A 107 14.21 3.68 -6.35
CA THR A 107 15.43 4.40 -6.00
C THR A 107 15.32 5.88 -6.33
N ALA A 108 16.00 6.71 -5.54
CA ALA A 108 16.08 8.14 -5.79
C ALA A 108 17.38 8.75 -5.26
N THR A 109 17.80 9.85 -5.88
CA THR A 109 18.87 10.71 -5.37
C THR A 109 18.28 11.97 -4.76
N ILE A 110 18.59 12.22 -3.50
CA ILE A 110 18.23 13.45 -2.78
C ILE A 110 19.48 14.29 -2.67
N ASP A 111 19.42 15.54 -3.11
CA ASP A 111 20.53 16.49 -3.12
C ASP A 111 20.18 17.79 -2.39
N GLY A 112 21.19 18.64 -2.18
CA GLY A 112 21.05 19.91 -1.48
C GLY A 112 20.90 19.75 0.03
N LEU A 113 21.46 18.68 0.59
CA LEU A 113 21.56 18.49 2.03
C LEU A 113 22.73 19.29 2.60
N THR A 114 22.59 19.72 3.85
CA THR A 114 23.66 20.42 4.57
C THR A 114 24.67 19.42 5.12
N GLN A 115 25.95 19.64 4.84
CA GLN A 115 27.03 18.79 5.34
C GLN A 115 27.09 18.83 6.88
N GLY A 116 27.30 17.67 7.51
CA GLY A 116 27.40 17.55 8.97
C GLY A 116 26.06 17.53 9.72
N GLU A 117 24.95 17.83 9.04
CA GLU A 117 23.61 17.78 9.62
C GLU A 117 23.03 16.36 9.55
N ARG A 118 22.32 15.94 10.60
CA ARG A 118 21.61 14.66 10.60
C ARG A 118 20.21 14.84 10.03
N TYR A 119 19.76 13.92 9.18
CA TYR A 119 18.44 13.95 8.56
C TYR A 119 17.61 12.75 8.95
N ILE A 120 16.30 12.97 9.08
CA ILE A 120 15.29 11.92 9.19
C ILE A 120 14.69 11.75 7.80
N PHE A 121 14.64 10.51 7.32
CA PHE A 121 13.97 10.13 6.09
C PHE A 121 12.78 9.21 6.40
N LYS A 122 11.67 9.42 5.69
CA LYS A 122 10.47 8.59 5.75
C LYS A 122 9.98 8.33 4.34
N ILE A 123 9.36 7.19 4.11
CA ILE A 123 8.76 6.88 2.83
C ILE A 123 7.40 6.22 3.03
N ARG A 124 6.46 6.50 2.13
CA ARG A 124 5.16 5.83 2.05
C ARG A 124 4.78 5.55 0.60
N ALA A 125 4.01 4.48 0.39
CA ALA A 125 3.38 4.20 -0.90
C ALA A 125 1.93 4.70 -0.90
N THR A 126 1.42 5.07 -2.08
CA THR A 126 0.00 5.38 -2.28
C THR A 126 -0.57 4.63 -3.47
N ASN A 127 -1.78 4.13 -3.28
CA ASN A 127 -2.60 3.55 -4.32
C ASN A 127 -3.60 4.55 -4.88
N ARG A 128 -3.99 5.61 -4.16
CA ARG A 128 -5.02 6.55 -4.63
C ARG A 128 -4.41 7.76 -5.33
N ARG A 129 -5.11 8.24 -6.35
CA ARG A 129 -5.05 9.64 -6.79
C ARG A 129 -5.91 10.47 -5.85
#